data_AF-A0A519MKW5-F1
#
_entry.id   AF-A0A519MKW5-F1
#
_cell.length_a   1.000
_cell.length_b   1.000
_cell.length_c   1.000
_cell.angle_alpha   90.00
_cell.angle_beta   90.00
_cell.angle_gamma   90.00
#
_symmetry.space_group_name_H-M   'P 1'
#
loop_
_entity.id
_entity.type
_entity.pdbx_description
1 polymer ?
#
loop_
_entity_poly.entity_id
_entity_poly.type
_entity_poly.pdbx_seq_one_letter_code
_entity_poly.pdbx_strand_id
1 'polypeptide(L)' 'MLLELELAPAKRDIRKTSPDDLKAFMVANGEKPFRAKQVTEWLWKNTAGSFEEMNNISL' A
#
# COMPACT_ATOMS: atom_id res chain seq x y z
N MET A 1 24.08 14.63 -23.98
CA MET A 1 22.82 14.59 -23.22
C MET A 1 22.98 13.54 -22.13
N LEU A 2 23.12 13.98 -20.88
CA LEU A 2 23.08 13.08 -19.73
C LEU A 2 21.63 12.62 -19.57
N LEU A 3 21.40 11.30 -19.68
CA LEU A 3 20.15 10.68 -19.28
C LEU A 3 20.06 10.85 -17.76
N GLU A 4 19.12 11.68 -17.29
CA GLU A 4 18.66 11.63 -15.92
C GLU A 4 17.96 10.27 -15.74
N LEU A 5 18.66 9.31 -15.16
CA LEU A 5 18.02 8.11 -14.61
C LEU A 5 17.18 8.58 -13.43
N GLU A 6 15.88 8.77 -13.64
CA GLU A 6 14.94 8.96 -12.54
C GLU A 6 15.02 7.73 -11.64
N LEU A 7 15.68 7.90 -10.50
CA LEU A 7 15.72 6.89 -9.45
C LEU A 7 14.28 6.71 -8.96
N ALA A 8 13.71 5.52 -9.17
CA ALA A 8 12.37 5.23 -8.68
C ALA A 8 12.27 5.59 -7.19
N PRO A 9 11.20 6.28 -6.74
CA PRO A 9 11.10 6.72 -5.36
C PRO A 9 11.22 5.54 -4.41
N ALA A 10 11.97 5.75 -3.32
CA ALA A 10 12.17 4.73 -2.30
C ALA A 10 10.80 4.26 -1.78
N LYS A 11 10.51 2.98 -1.95
CA LYS A 11 9.24 2.38 -1.50
C LYS A 11 9.21 2.38 0.03
N ARG A 12 8.08 2.82 0.61
CA ARG A 12 7.85 2.74 2.06
C ARG A 12 7.48 1.31 2.45
N ASP A 13 8.03 0.83 3.55
CA ASP A 13 7.61 -0.44 4.16
C ASP A 13 6.20 -0.29 4.75
N ILE A 14 5.24 -0.99 4.14
CA ILE A 14 3.84 -0.93 4.55
C ILE A 14 3.61 -1.51 5.95
N ARG A 15 4.45 -2.45 6.42
CA ARG A 15 4.32 -3.03 7.78
C ARG A 15 4.80 -2.08 8.87
N LYS A 16 5.54 -1.03 8.52
CA LYS A 16 5.94 0.06 9.43
C LYS A 16 4.96 1.25 9.39
N THR A 17 3.89 1.14 8.62
CA THR A 17 2.89 2.20 8.46
C THR A 17 1.76 2.00 9.46
N SER A 18 1.32 3.07 10.12
CA SER A 18 0.18 2.98 11.05
C SER A 18 -1.13 2.77 10.26
N PRO A 19 -2.17 2.18 10.87
CA PRO A 19 -3.47 2.05 10.23
C PRO A 19 -4.06 3.41 9.78
N ASP A 20 -3.83 4.46 10.56
CA ASP A 20 -4.28 5.82 10.26
C ASP A 20 -3.52 6.44 9.08
N ASP A 21 -2.20 6.26 9.01
CA ASP A 21 -1.38 6.69 7.88
C ASP A 21 -1.82 5.98 6.60
N LEU A 22 -2.08 4.67 6.68
CA LEU A 22 -2.54 3.90 5.53
C LEU A 22 -3.92 4.38 5.07
N LYS A 23 -4.82 4.70 5.99
CA LYS A 23 -6.13 5.27 5.68
C LYS A 23 -6.01 6.64 5.01
N ALA A 24 -5.15 7.52 5.52
CA ALA A 24 -4.87 8.82 4.92
C ALA A 24 -4.27 8.66 3.51
N PHE A 25 -3.34 7.70 3.34
CA PHE A 25 -2.76 7.37 2.05
C PHE A 25 -3.81 6.92 1.03
N MET A 26 -4.74 6.04 1.42
CA MET A 26 -5.84 5.61 0.55
C MET A 26 -6.67 6.81 0.09
N VAL A 27 -7.12 7.66 1.02
CA VAL A 27 -7.95 8.84 0.68
C VAL A 27 -7.20 9.83 -0.20
N ALA A 28 -5.91 10.08 0.07
CA ALA A 28 -5.07 10.97 -0.73
C ALA A 28 -4.88 10.48 -2.18
N ASN A 29 -4.97 9.16 -2.40
CA ASN A 29 -4.88 8.54 -3.73
C ASN A 29 -6.26 8.28 -4.37
N GLY A 30 -7.36 8.81 -3.81
CA GLY A 30 -8.71 8.65 -4.36
C GLY A 30 -9.41 7.34 -3.97
N GLU A 31 -8.79 6.54 -3.10
CA GLU A 31 -9.34 5.28 -2.63
C GLU A 31 -10.24 5.43 -1.40
N LYS A 32 -11.15 4.47 -1.23
CA LYS A 32 -12.07 4.47 -0.09
C LYS A 32 -11.32 4.09 1.19
N PRO A 33 -11.59 4.75 2.33
CA PRO A 33 -10.85 4.52 3.58
C PRO A 33 -10.96 3.09 4.12
N PHE A 34 -12.01 2.34 3.76
CA PHE A 34 -12.13 0.93 4.17
C PHE A 34 -11.11 0.02 3.49
N ARG A 35 -10.51 0.41 2.35
CA ARG A 35 -9.46 -0.36 1.68
C ARG A 35 -8.23 -0.54 2.57
N ALA A 36 -7.90 0.48 3.36
CA ALA A 36 -6.82 0.39 4.35
C ALA A 36 -7.06 -0.76 5.33
N LYS A 37 -8.30 -0.94 5.80
CA LYS A 37 -8.65 -2.05 6.70
C LYS A 37 -8.42 -3.41 6.01
N GLN A 38 -8.86 -3.57 4.76
CA GLN A 38 -8.65 -4.82 4.02
C GLN A 38 -7.16 -5.14 3.86
N VAL A 39 -6.35 -4.14 3.49
CA VAL A 39 -4.90 -4.30 3.35
C VAL A 39 -4.27 -4.70 4.69
N THR A 40 -4.65 -4.05 5.80
CA THR A 40 -4.13 -4.44 7.13
C THR A 40 -4.50 -5.88 7.51
N GLU A 41 -5.70 -6.35 7.15
CA GLU A 41 -6.11 -7.73 7.42
C GLU A 41 -5.27 -8.73 6.60
N TRP A 42 -4.95 -8.42 5.35
CA TRP A 42 -4.04 -9.25 4.57
C TRP A 42 -2.63 -9.29 5.14
N LEU A 43 -2.10 -8.14 5.54
CA LEU A 43 -0.75 -8.04 6.11
C LEU A 43 -0.61 -8.84 7.42
N TRP A 44 -1.61 -8.76 8.31
CA TRP A 44 -1.48 -9.30 9.67
C TRP A 44 -2.21 -10.62 9.92
N LYS A 45 -3.38 -10.85 9.28
CA LYS A 45 -4.13 -12.11 9.46
C LYS A 45 -3.71 -13.18 8.46
N ASN A 46 -3.40 -12.77 7.23
CA ASN A 46 -3.05 -13.69 6.14
C ASN A 46 -1.54 -13.74 5.90
N THR A 47 -0.75 -12.88 6.56
CA THR A 47 0.71 -12.78 6.41
C THR A 47 1.11 -12.58 4.94
N ALA A 48 0.33 -11.81 4.19
CA ALA A 48 0.54 -11.62 2.76
C ALA A 48 1.98 -11.14 2.47
N GLY A 49 2.67 -11.85 1.58
CA GLY A 49 4.02 -11.51 1.13
C GLY A 49 4.05 -10.44 0.04
N SER A 50 2.96 -10.35 -0.71
CA SER A 50 2.79 -9.48 -1.88
C SER A 50 1.37 -8.89 -1.95
N PHE A 51 1.21 -7.82 -2.74
CA PHE A 51 -0.12 -7.25 -3.01
C PHE A 51 -0.96 -8.14 -3.95
N GLU A 52 -0.31 -8.99 -4.75
CA GLU A 52 -0.97 -9.92 -5.69
C GLU A 52 -1.77 -11.00 -4.95
N GLU A 53 -1.36 -11.36 -3.73
CA GLU A 53 -2.08 -12.29 -2.87
C GLU A 53 -3.42 -11.71 -2.37
N MET A 54 -3.61 -10.38 -2.39
CA MET A 54 -4.80 -9.69 -1.87
C MET A 54 -6.00 -9.75 -2.84
N ASN A 55 -6.43 -10.96 -3.20
CA ASN A 55 -7.40 -11.24 -4.27
C ASN A 55 -8.83 -10.68 -4.07
N ASN A 56 -9.15 -10.17 -2.87
CA ASN A 56 -10.46 -9.60 -2.52
C ASN A 56 -10.45 -8.06 -2.42
N ILE A 57 -9.33 -7.43 -2.85
CA ILE A 57 -9.21 -5.99 -2.97
C ILE A 57 -9.30 -5.65 -4.46
N SER A 58 -10.52 -5.38 -4.94
CA SER A 58 -10.71 -4.93 -6.34
C SER A 58 -9.98 -3.61 -6.58
N LEU A 59 -9.31 -3.54 -7.75
CA LEU A 59 -8.77 -2.32 -8.35
C LEU A 59 -9.86 -1.29 -8.65
#